data_AF-A0A936SSH4-F1
#
_entry.id   AF-A0A936SSH4-F1
#
_cell.length_a   1.000
_cell.length_b   1.000
_cell.length_c   1.000
_cell.angle_alpha   90.00
_cell.angle_beta   90.00
_cell.angle_gamma   90.00
#
_symmetry.space_group_name_H-M   'P 1'
#
loop_
_entity.id
_entity.type
_entity.pdbx_description
1 polymer ?
#
loop_
_entity_poly.entity_id
_entity_poly.type
_entity_poly.pdbx_seq_one_letter_code
_entity_poly.pdbx_strand_id
1 'polypeptide(L)'
;MTAKHACLRDILARREQWRDELKLVRRLHGDVLAAAGILSGATLEKEQQRVTNASVQQRYAQWCEELRERLTSTTLSETERRCLSHFLHVTTNMSPQLFNCYDLEAMPRTNNDMEGFIRSVKTRYRRVSGRKNWNRYLIRYGTRVAFYEARSRSGELAEMTAGMRRVNGYRWRQDRLAQTARQQEQLKQHRVRHQRDAYLADQEARWAALHPRT
;
A
#
# COMPACT_ATOMS: atom_id res chain seq x y z
N MET A 1 -30.77 28.91 19.48
CA MET A 1 -30.91 27.44 19.29
C MET A 1 -31.64 27.02 18.00
N THR A 2 -32.35 27.92 17.32
CA THR A 2 -33.18 27.64 16.13
C THR A 2 -32.42 27.31 14.84
N ALA A 3 -31.30 28.00 14.57
CA ALA A 3 -30.53 27.80 13.33
C ALA A 3 -29.85 26.42 13.24
N LYS A 4 -29.29 25.90 14.34
CA LYS A 4 -28.70 24.55 14.39
C LYS A 4 -29.75 23.46 14.14
N HIS A 5 -30.96 23.63 14.69
CA HIS A 5 -32.06 22.68 14.51
C HIS A 5 -32.63 22.69 13.08
N ALA A 6 -32.62 23.84 12.40
CA ALA A 6 -32.98 23.92 10.98
C ALA A 6 -31.92 23.26 10.08
N CYS A 7 -30.63 23.50 10.34
CA CYS A 7 -29.52 22.87 9.62
C CYS A 7 -29.54 21.34 9.75
N LEU A 8 -29.76 20.81 10.96
CA LEU A 8 -29.90 19.36 11.15
C LEU A 8 -31.08 18.76 10.39
N ARG A 9 -32.22 19.45 10.34
CA ARG A 9 -33.39 18.99 9.55
C ARG A 9 -33.10 18.98 8.05
N ASP A 10 -32.40 20.00 7.53
CA ASP A 10 -31.98 20.03 6.13
C ASP A 10 -30.99 18.89 5.81
N ILE A 11 -30.00 18.63 6.68
CA ILE A 11 -29.09 17.50 6.53
C ILE A 11 -29.84 16.16 6.51
N LEU A 12 -30.81 15.97 7.40
CA LEU A 12 -31.62 14.74 7.46
C LEU A 12 -32.51 14.59 6.22
N ALA A 13 -33.13 15.66 5.74
CA ALA A 13 -33.94 15.65 4.52
C ALA A 13 -33.10 15.33 3.29
N ARG A 14 -31.89 15.90 3.17
CA ARG A 14 -30.95 15.53 2.10
C ARG A 14 -30.54 14.07 2.22
N ARG A 15 -30.22 13.58 3.43
CA ARG A 15 -29.87 12.17 3.65
C ARG A 15 -30.99 11.22 3.22
N GLU A 16 -32.25 11.62 3.38
CA GLU A 16 -33.41 10.84 2.99
C GLU A 16 -33.43 10.56 1.48
N GLN A 17 -33.07 11.55 0.67
CA GLN A 17 -32.96 11.42 -0.79
C GLN A 17 -31.94 10.34 -1.20
N TRP A 18 -30.89 10.13 -0.38
CA TRP A 18 -29.86 9.13 -0.62
C TRP A 18 -30.08 7.83 0.16
N ARG A 19 -31.24 7.64 0.79
CA ARG A 19 -31.47 6.52 1.72
C ARG A 19 -31.16 5.15 1.09
N ASP A 20 -31.64 4.91 -0.12
CA ASP A 20 -31.47 3.60 -0.78
C ASP A 20 -30.07 3.43 -1.38
N GLU A 21 -29.44 4.49 -1.89
CA GLU A 21 -28.04 4.47 -2.29
C GLU A 21 -27.11 4.21 -1.10
N LEU A 22 -27.38 4.80 0.06
CA LEU A 22 -26.63 4.54 1.28
C LEU A 22 -26.80 3.09 1.76
N LYS A 23 -28.01 2.52 1.65
CA LYS A 23 -28.22 1.09 1.94
C LYS A 23 -27.41 0.21 1.00
N LEU A 24 -27.42 0.55 -0.29
CA LEU A 24 -26.63 -0.13 -1.32
C LEU A 24 -25.13 -0.09 -0.97
N VAL A 25 -24.57 1.10 -0.76
CA VAL A 25 -23.15 1.27 -0.42
C VAL A 25 -22.79 0.50 0.84
N ARG A 26 -23.66 0.49 1.86
CA ARG A 26 -23.44 -0.29 3.09
C ARG A 26 -23.42 -1.79 2.84
N ARG A 27 -24.31 -2.32 1.99
CA ARG A 27 -24.30 -3.73 1.62
C ARG A 27 -23.01 -4.11 0.89
N LEU A 28 -22.63 -3.35 -0.13
CA LEU A 28 -21.37 -3.58 -0.87
C LEU A 28 -20.15 -3.45 0.04
N HIS A 29 -20.14 -2.48 0.95
CA HIS A 29 -19.09 -2.35 1.96
C HIS A 29 -19.06 -3.55 2.91
N GLY A 30 -20.23 -4.10 3.26
CA GLY A 30 -20.35 -5.33 4.03
C GLY A 30 -19.66 -6.51 3.36
N ASP A 31 -19.78 -6.66 2.04
CA ASP A 31 -19.06 -7.71 1.29
C ASP A 31 -17.54 -7.54 1.39
N VAL A 32 -17.04 -6.30 1.33
CA VAL A 32 -15.61 -6.01 1.52
C VAL A 32 -15.15 -6.33 2.94
N LEU A 33 -15.96 -6.03 3.96
CA LEU A 33 -15.65 -6.37 5.35
C LEU A 33 -15.68 -7.88 5.59
N ALA A 34 -16.61 -8.59 4.95
CA ALA A 34 -16.68 -10.06 5.01
C ALA A 34 -15.41 -10.69 4.43
N ALA A 35 -14.98 -10.23 3.24
CA ALA A 35 -13.71 -10.63 2.65
C ALA A 35 -12.53 -10.38 3.59
N ALA A 36 -12.43 -9.18 4.17
CA ALA A 36 -11.37 -8.83 5.12
C ALA A 36 -11.40 -9.71 6.38
N GLY A 37 -12.60 -10.04 6.87
CA GLY A 37 -12.79 -10.96 7.99
C GLY A 37 -12.26 -12.35 7.70
N ILE A 38 -12.58 -12.92 6.54
CA ILE A 38 -12.08 -14.24 6.10
C ILE A 38 -10.55 -14.19 5.96
N LEU A 39 -10.02 -13.18 5.27
CA LEU A 39 -8.58 -13.01 5.04
C LEU A 39 -7.80 -12.66 6.33
N SER A 40 -8.45 -12.21 7.40
CA SER A 40 -7.77 -12.04 8.69
C SER A 40 -7.43 -13.39 9.35
N GLY A 41 -8.13 -14.47 8.98
CA GLY A 41 -8.11 -15.77 9.66
C GLY A 41 -8.93 -15.79 10.97
N ALA A 42 -9.44 -14.65 11.44
CA ALA A 42 -10.11 -14.53 12.74
C ALA A 42 -11.35 -15.42 12.88
N THR A 43 -12.06 -15.70 11.78
CA THR A 43 -13.22 -16.61 11.81
C THR A 43 -12.78 -18.05 12.11
N LEU A 44 -11.73 -18.53 11.44
CA LEU A 44 -11.20 -19.88 11.66
C LEU A 44 -10.62 -20.02 13.08
N GLU A 45 -9.98 -18.98 13.60
CA GLU A 45 -9.48 -18.95 14.99
C GLU A 45 -10.62 -19.08 16.01
N LYS A 46 -11.73 -18.35 15.82
CA LYS A 46 -12.92 -18.47 16.69
C LYS A 46 -13.53 -19.86 16.65
N GLU A 47 -13.54 -20.48 15.47
CA GLU A 47 -13.98 -21.86 15.25
C GLU A 47 -12.96 -22.91 15.74
N GLN A 48 -11.84 -22.50 16.35
CA GLN A 48 -10.75 -23.37 16.80
C GLN A 48 -10.16 -24.25 15.68
N GLN A 49 -10.24 -23.78 14.44
CA GLN A 49 -9.67 -24.42 13.28
C GLN A 49 -8.25 -23.92 13.02
N ARG A 50 -7.41 -24.78 12.44
CA ARG A 50 -6.06 -24.39 12.05
C ARG A 50 -6.11 -23.38 10.90
N VAL A 51 -5.50 -22.22 11.12
CA VAL A 51 -5.32 -21.21 10.08
C VAL A 51 -4.11 -21.59 9.24
N THR A 52 -4.34 -22.00 7.99
CA THR A 52 -3.33 -22.35 6.99
C THR A 52 -3.68 -21.69 5.66
N ASN A 53 -2.74 -21.67 4.72
CA ASN A 53 -2.99 -21.13 3.38
C ASN A 53 -4.21 -21.83 2.74
N ALA A 54 -4.26 -23.15 2.87
CA ALA A 54 -5.33 -23.98 2.33
C ALA A 54 -6.69 -23.71 3.01
N SER A 55 -6.74 -23.61 4.34
CA SER A 55 -8.02 -23.42 5.05
C SER A 55 -8.64 -22.05 4.78
N VAL A 56 -7.81 -21.00 4.71
CA VAL A 56 -8.28 -19.66 4.36
C VAL A 56 -8.70 -19.59 2.89
N GLN A 57 -7.91 -20.18 1.98
CA GLN A 57 -8.26 -20.24 0.56
C GLN A 57 -9.59 -20.95 0.34
N GLN A 58 -9.83 -22.08 1.00
CA GLN A 58 -11.08 -22.83 0.90
C GLN A 58 -12.28 -21.99 1.36
N ARG A 59 -12.17 -21.36 2.55
CA ARG A 59 -13.25 -20.52 3.08
C ARG A 59 -13.51 -19.31 2.18
N TYR A 60 -12.47 -18.69 1.65
CA TYR A 60 -12.59 -17.56 0.74
C TYR A 60 -13.23 -17.96 -0.59
N ALA A 61 -12.84 -19.10 -1.16
CA ALA A 61 -13.43 -19.63 -2.38
C ALA A 61 -14.92 -19.94 -2.20
N GLN A 62 -15.31 -20.59 -1.10
CA GLN A 62 -16.71 -20.85 -0.77
C GLN A 62 -17.53 -19.55 -0.71
N TRP A 63 -17.01 -18.54 -0.03
CA TRP A 63 -17.67 -17.23 0.04
C TRP A 63 -17.75 -16.54 -1.33
N CYS A 64 -16.74 -16.67 -2.18
CA CYS A 64 -16.81 -16.18 -3.56
C CYS A 64 -17.89 -16.90 -4.40
N GLU A 65 -18.12 -18.19 -4.18
CA GLU A 65 -19.23 -18.91 -4.84
C GLU A 65 -20.59 -18.37 -4.37
N GLU A 66 -20.78 -18.14 -3.07
CA GLU A 66 -22.01 -17.51 -2.55
C GLU A 66 -22.28 -16.14 -3.20
N LEU A 67 -21.22 -15.37 -3.45
CA LEU A 67 -21.31 -14.10 -4.17
C LEU A 67 -21.65 -14.29 -5.65
N ARG A 68 -21.11 -15.32 -6.32
CA ARG A 68 -21.44 -15.64 -7.72
C ARG A 68 -22.90 -16.08 -7.85
N GLU A 69 -23.39 -16.90 -6.94
CA GLU A 69 -24.80 -17.28 -6.87
C GLU A 69 -25.68 -16.04 -6.69
N ARG A 70 -25.35 -15.15 -5.74
CA ARG A 70 -26.02 -13.86 -5.58
C ARG A 70 -26.05 -13.03 -6.86
N LEU A 71 -24.97 -13.04 -7.64
CA LEU A 71 -24.88 -12.28 -8.89
C LEU A 71 -25.89 -12.75 -9.94
N THR A 72 -26.29 -14.03 -9.91
CA THR A 72 -27.33 -14.58 -10.80
C THR A 72 -28.75 -14.15 -10.42
N SER A 73 -28.94 -13.58 -9.23
CA SER A 73 -30.24 -13.10 -8.77
C SER A 73 -30.75 -11.92 -9.59
N THR A 74 -32.03 -11.99 -9.99
CA THR A 74 -32.74 -10.92 -10.70
C THR A 74 -33.03 -9.70 -9.80
N THR A 75 -32.85 -9.83 -8.49
CA THR A 75 -33.17 -8.77 -7.51
C THR A 75 -32.09 -7.70 -7.35
N LEU A 76 -30.90 -7.90 -7.92
CA LEU A 76 -29.82 -6.92 -7.84
C LEU A 76 -30.08 -5.73 -8.78
N SER A 77 -29.68 -4.54 -8.36
CA SER A 77 -29.57 -3.39 -9.25
C SER A 77 -28.39 -3.53 -10.21
N GLU A 78 -28.38 -2.73 -11.28
CA GLU A 78 -27.27 -2.74 -12.25
C GLU A 78 -25.93 -2.32 -11.63
N THR A 79 -25.97 -1.34 -10.72
CA THR A 79 -24.79 -0.91 -9.97
C THR A 79 -24.25 -2.05 -9.09
N GLU A 80 -25.12 -2.81 -8.43
CA GLU A 80 -24.71 -3.98 -7.63
C GLU A 80 -24.03 -5.04 -8.48
N ARG A 81 -24.65 -5.40 -9.62
CA ARG A 81 -24.06 -6.36 -10.56
C ARG A 81 -22.68 -5.91 -11.02
N ARG A 82 -22.54 -4.65 -11.45
CA ARG A 82 -21.25 -4.12 -11.91
C ARG A 82 -20.18 -4.16 -10.80
N CYS A 83 -20.52 -3.69 -9.60
CA CYS A 83 -19.58 -3.65 -8.48
C CYS A 83 -19.18 -5.05 -8.02
N LEU A 84 -20.12 -5.98 -7.91
CA LEU A 84 -19.86 -7.34 -7.47
C LEU A 84 -19.06 -8.14 -8.51
N SER A 85 -19.40 -8.02 -9.79
CA SER A 85 -18.62 -8.61 -10.89
C SER A 85 -17.19 -8.08 -10.90
N HIS A 86 -17.00 -6.76 -10.73
CA HIS A 86 -15.67 -6.17 -10.67
C HIS A 86 -14.88 -6.67 -9.44
N PHE A 87 -15.52 -6.73 -8.28
CA PHE A 87 -14.92 -7.26 -7.06
C PHE A 87 -14.44 -8.70 -7.26
N LEU A 88 -15.32 -9.59 -7.75
CA LEU A 88 -14.99 -11.00 -8.01
C LEU A 88 -13.87 -11.14 -9.06
N HIS A 89 -13.86 -10.29 -10.08
CA HIS A 89 -12.79 -10.28 -11.09
C HIS A 89 -11.43 -9.91 -10.47
N VAL A 90 -11.37 -8.82 -9.69
CA VAL A 90 -10.14 -8.38 -9.03
C VAL A 90 -9.64 -9.43 -8.04
N THR A 91 -10.52 -9.98 -7.21
CA THR A 91 -10.13 -10.96 -6.19
C THR A 91 -9.65 -12.28 -6.81
N THR A 92 -10.27 -12.72 -7.90
CA THR A 92 -9.82 -13.91 -8.64
C THR A 92 -8.42 -13.71 -9.20
N ASN A 93 -8.12 -12.54 -9.77
CA ASN A 93 -6.80 -12.23 -10.30
C ASN A 93 -5.72 -12.14 -9.20
N MET A 94 -6.09 -11.67 -8.01
CA MET A 94 -5.16 -11.53 -6.88
C MET A 94 -5.00 -12.83 -6.06
N SER A 95 -5.96 -13.75 -6.17
CA SER A 95 -6.05 -15.00 -5.40
C SER A 95 -4.72 -15.76 -5.20
N PRO A 96 -3.86 -15.98 -6.22
CA PRO A 96 -2.62 -16.74 -6.04
C PRO A 96 -1.64 -16.12 -5.02
N GLN A 97 -1.78 -14.82 -4.74
CA GLN A 97 -0.89 -14.07 -3.86
C GLN A 97 -1.52 -13.74 -2.51
N LEU A 98 -2.85 -13.89 -2.36
CA LEU A 98 -3.56 -13.50 -1.14
C LEU A 98 -3.31 -14.46 0.03
N PHE A 99 -3.00 -15.72 -0.25
CA PHE A 99 -2.98 -16.76 0.79
C PHE A 99 -1.60 -17.16 1.28
N ASN A 100 -0.49 -16.61 0.76
CA ASN A 100 0.86 -17.16 1.01
C ASN A 100 1.46 -16.79 2.39
N CYS A 101 0.67 -16.26 3.32
CA CYS A 101 1.14 -15.72 4.59
C CYS A 101 0.76 -16.55 5.84
N TYR A 102 -0.17 -17.51 5.74
CA TYR A 102 -0.69 -18.21 6.91
C TYR A 102 0.18 -19.38 7.37
N ASP A 103 0.85 -20.06 6.44
CA ASP A 103 1.76 -21.17 6.74
C ASP A 103 3.12 -20.71 7.27
N LEU A 104 3.43 -19.42 7.17
CA LEU A 104 4.70 -18.82 7.60
C LEU A 104 4.46 -17.92 8.81
N GLU A 105 4.84 -18.39 10.00
CA GLU A 105 4.64 -17.67 11.26
C GLU A 105 5.26 -16.25 11.26
N ALA A 106 6.39 -16.07 10.59
CA ALA A 106 7.07 -14.78 10.51
C ALA A 106 6.48 -13.82 9.46
N MET A 107 5.55 -14.28 8.61
CA MET A 107 4.94 -13.44 7.59
C MET A 107 3.65 -12.79 8.14
N PRO A 108 3.55 -11.46 8.17
CA PRO A 108 2.35 -10.81 8.66
C PRO A 108 1.18 -11.07 7.68
N ARG A 109 0.01 -11.40 8.23
CA ARG A 109 -1.22 -11.65 7.45
C ARG A 109 -1.75 -10.39 6.76
N THR A 110 -1.43 -9.21 7.30
CA THR A 110 -1.83 -7.92 6.73
C THR A 110 -0.64 -6.98 6.64
N ASN A 111 -0.69 -6.05 5.70
CA ASN A 111 0.32 -5.01 5.55
C ASN A 111 0.04 -3.77 6.43
N ASN A 112 -0.97 -3.80 7.32
CA ASN A 112 -1.46 -2.64 8.07
C ASN A 112 -0.34 -1.95 8.87
N ASP A 113 0.51 -2.72 9.53
CA ASP A 113 1.64 -2.19 10.30
C ASP A 113 2.67 -1.51 9.40
N MET A 114 2.94 -2.10 8.23
CA MET A 114 3.81 -1.52 7.23
C MET A 114 3.22 -0.21 6.66
N GLU A 115 1.92 -0.16 6.37
CA GLU A 115 1.25 1.06 5.94
C GLU A 115 1.27 2.14 7.03
N GLY A 116 1.01 1.76 8.27
CA GLY A 116 1.11 2.63 9.44
C GLY A 116 2.51 3.20 9.63
N PHE A 117 3.53 2.35 9.45
CA PHE A 117 4.92 2.74 9.45
C PHE A 117 5.27 3.74 8.32
N ILE A 118 4.91 3.42 7.07
CA ILE A 118 5.13 4.33 5.93
C ILE A 118 4.40 5.67 6.15
N ARG A 119 3.20 5.65 6.75
CA ARG A 119 2.44 6.85 7.10
C ARG A 119 3.15 7.69 8.16
N SER A 120 3.77 7.07 9.17
CA SER A 120 4.53 7.79 10.21
C SER A 120 5.77 8.47 9.60
N VAL A 121 6.51 7.75 8.75
CA VAL A 121 7.65 8.30 7.99
C VAL A 121 7.23 9.53 7.17
N LYS A 122 6.16 9.40 6.37
CA LYS A 122 5.65 10.50 5.53
C LYS A 122 5.20 11.70 6.36
N THR A 123 4.56 11.44 7.50
CA THR A 123 4.10 12.48 8.43
C THR A 123 5.27 13.25 9.03
N ARG A 124 6.29 12.54 9.53
CA ARG A 124 7.51 13.17 10.06
C ARG A 124 8.21 14.00 8.99
N TYR A 125 8.39 13.44 7.79
CA TYR A 125 8.99 14.17 6.67
C TYR A 125 8.24 15.49 6.40
N ARG A 126 6.91 15.44 6.33
CA ARG A 126 6.09 16.63 6.09
C ARG A 126 6.24 17.67 7.20
N ARG A 127 6.33 17.26 8.46
CA ARG A 127 6.56 18.17 9.60
C ARG A 127 7.92 18.85 9.52
N VAL A 128 8.96 18.13 9.10
CA VAL A 128 10.33 18.67 9.01
C VAL A 128 10.51 19.55 7.77
N SER A 129 9.94 19.17 6.64
CA SER A 129 10.24 19.82 5.35
C SER A 129 9.10 20.67 4.77
N GLY A 130 7.90 20.62 5.34
CA GLY A 130 6.69 21.26 4.81
C GLY A 130 6.18 20.67 3.48
N ARG A 131 6.78 19.60 2.95
CA ARG A 131 6.49 19.10 1.59
C ARG A 131 5.56 17.89 1.61
N LYS A 132 4.58 17.87 0.70
CA LYS A 132 3.68 16.73 0.48
C LYS A 132 4.39 15.58 -0.24
N ASN A 133 5.23 15.89 -1.22
CA ASN A 133 5.99 14.92 -2.00
C ASN A 133 7.32 14.59 -1.30
N TRP A 134 7.51 13.32 -0.94
CA TRP A 134 8.68 12.78 -0.26
C TRP A 134 9.61 11.94 -1.15
N ASN A 135 9.34 11.83 -2.46
CA ASN A 135 10.13 11.00 -3.37
C ASN A 135 11.59 11.43 -3.41
N ARG A 136 11.84 12.75 -3.45
CA ARG A 136 13.22 13.29 -3.41
C ARG A 136 13.93 12.93 -2.10
N TYR A 137 13.19 12.86 -1.00
CA TYR A 137 13.72 12.47 0.30
C TYR A 137 14.06 10.97 0.32
N LEU A 138 13.16 10.13 -0.19
CA LEU A 138 13.41 8.70 -0.31
C LEU A 138 14.59 8.39 -1.25
N ILE A 139 14.70 9.05 -2.41
CA ILE A 139 15.83 8.86 -3.32
C ILE A 139 17.14 9.28 -2.64
N ARG A 140 17.17 10.45 -1.97
CA ARG A 140 18.39 11.00 -1.36
C ARG A 140 18.89 10.17 -0.17
N TYR A 141 18.00 9.68 0.69
CA TYR A 141 18.39 9.01 1.93
C TYR A 141 18.19 7.49 1.89
N GLY A 142 17.39 7.00 0.95
CA GLY A 142 17.13 5.57 0.71
C GLY A 142 16.56 4.88 1.94
N THR A 143 17.00 3.62 2.13
CA THR A 143 16.58 2.76 3.24
C THR A 143 16.87 3.35 4.63
N ARG A 144 17.81 4.30 4.74
CA ARG A 144 18.16 4.93 6.03
C ARG A 144 16.98 5.65 6.67
N VAL A 145 16.05 6.16 5.85
CA VAL A 145 14.84 6.82 6.35
C VAL A 145 13.99 5.85 7.18
N ALA A 146 13.81 4.63 6.67
CA ALA A 146 13.04 3.61 7.37
C ALA A 146 13.77 3.15 8.65
N PHE A 147 15.08 2.88 8.57
CA PHE A 147 15.83 2.47 9.76
C PHE A 147 15.81 3.52 10.87
N TYR A 148 15.97 4.80 10.51
CA TYR A 148 15.88 5.90 11.48
C TYR A 148 14.50 5.96 12.13
N GLU A 149 13.43 5.89 11.35
CA GLU A 149 12.07 5.93 11.90
C GLU A 149 11.79 4.71 12.78
N ALA A 150 12.22 3.51 12.38
CA ALA A 150 12.03 2.29 13.15
C ALA A 150 12.71 2.40 14.53
N ARG A 151 13.98 2.82 14.57
CA ARG A 151 14.73 3.03 15.82
C ARG A 151 14.18 4.20 16.65
N SER A 152 13.66 5.24 16.00
CA SER A 152 12.99 6.33 16.70
C SER A 152 11.70 5.87 17.39
N ARG A 153 10.98 4.89 16.82
CA ARG A 153 9.73 4.36 17.38
C ARG A 153 9.96 3.36 18.51
N SER A 154 11.03 2.56 18.44
CA SER A 154 11.40 1.64 19.52
C SER A 154 12.09 2.33 20.71
N GLY A 155 12.40 3.63 20.61
CA GLY A 155 13.12 4.37 21.66
C GLY A 155 14.63 4.10 21.67
N GLU A 156 15.14 3.33 20.70
CA GLU A 156 16.54 2.90 20.61
C GLU A 156 17.45 3.91 19.90
N LEU A 157 17.00 5.16 19.76
CA LEU A 157 17.76 6.18 19.04
C LEU A 157 19.11 6.48 19.72
N ALA A 158 19.14 6.45 21.05
CA ALA A 158 20.36 6.64 21.83
C ALA A 158 21.37 5.51 21.60
N GLU A 159 20.91 4.26 21.62
CA GLU A 159 21.73 3.08 21.34
C GLU A 159 22.27 3.10 19.91
N MET A 160 21.40 3.40 18.93
CA MET A 160 21.81 3.56 17.53
C MET A 160 22.89 4.65 17.41
N THR A 161 22.71 5.79 18.08
CA THR A 161 23.67 6.91 18.06
C THR A 161 25.01 6.52 18.70
N ALA A 162 24.98 5.78 19.81
CA ALA A 162 26.18 5.24 20.44
C ALA A 162 26.89 4.22 19.53
N GLY A 163 26.15 3.34 18.88
CA GLY A 163 26.66 2.38 17.90
C GLY A 163 27.29 3.04 16.67
N MET A 164 26.69 4.14 16.17
CA MET A 164 27.24 4.92 15.06
C MET A 164 28.65 5.46 15.35
N ARG A 165 28.98 5.77 16.61
CA ARG A 165 30.33 6.21 17.01
C ARG A 165 31.38 5.11 16.87
N ARG A 166 30.97 3.84 16.86
CA ARG A 166 31.84 2.65 16.74
C ARG A 166 31.97 2.17 15.29
N VAL A 167 31.23 2.76 14.35
CA VAL A 167 31.29 2.37 12.94
C VAL A 167 32.63 2.78 12.36
N ASN A 168 33.31 1.81 11.75
CA ASN A 168 34.56 2.07 11.04
C ASN A 168 34.35 3.07 9.90
N GLY A 169 35.09 4.19 9.92
CA GLY A 169 34.93 5.28 8.96
C GLY A 169 35.24 4.89 7.51
N TYR A 170 36.12 3.92 7.28
CA TYR A 170 36.38 3.39 5.94
C TYR A 170 35.17 2.61 5.41
N ARG A 171 34.59 1.70 6.23
CA ARG A 171 33.37 0.98 5.85
C ARG A 171 32.21 1.93 5.56
N TRP A 172 32.03 2.95 6.39
CA TRP A 172 31.01 3.98 6.15
C TRP A 172 31.18 4.70 4.81
N ARG A 173 32.42 5.06 4.44
CA ARG A 173 32.69 5.69 3.13
C ARG A 173 32.39 4.75 1.97
N GLN A 174 32.76 3.47 2.07
CA GLN A 174 32.42 2.47 1.05
C GLN A 174 30.91 2.31 0.88
N ASP A 175 30.17 2.21 1.99
CA ASP A 175 28.70 2.12 1.94
C ASP A 175 28.05 3.37 1.34
N ARG A 176 28.63 4.55 1.59
CA ARG A 176 28.19 5.82 0.98
C ARG A 176 28.40 5.80 -0.53
N LEU A 177 29.56 5.38 -1.02
CA LEU A 177 29.84 5.26 -2.45
C LEU A 177 28.87 4.27 -3.12
N ALA A 178 28.70 3.08 -2.53
CA ALA A 178 27.78 2.06 -3.03
C ALA A 178 26.33 2.54 -3.03
N GLN A 179 25.91 3.35 -2.05
CA GLN A 179 24.59 3.96 -2.04
C GLN A 179 24.44 5.01 -3.14
N THR A 180 25.43 5.89 -3.32
CA THR A 180 25.39 6.92 -4.36
C THR A 180 25.34 6.28 -5.75
N ALA A 181 26.10 5.21 -6.00
CA ALA A 181 26.02 4.45 -7.25
C ALA A 181 24.59 3.92 -7.52
N ARG A 182 23.97 3.29 -6.51
CA ARG A 182 22.57 2.83 -6.59
C ARG A 182 21.58 3.96 -6.86
N GLN A 183 21.76 5.12 -6.23
CA GLN A 183 20.92 6.29 -6.46
C GLN A 183 21.06 6.83 -7.89
N GLN A 184 22.27 6.88 -8.42
CA GLN A 184 22.51 7.30 -9.81
C GLN A 184 21.81 6.38 -10.80
N GLU A 185 21.84 5.07 -10.55
CA GLU A 185 21.15 4.10 -11.40
C GLU A 185 19.62 4.28 -11.38
N GLN A 186 19.04 4.48 -10.20
CA GLN A 186 17.60 4.79 -10.09
C GLN A 186 17.22 6.09 -10.81
N LEU A 187 18.08 7.10 -10.76
CA LEU A 187 17.87 8.35 -11.48
C LEU A 187 17.97 8.18 -13.00
N LYS A 188 18.90 7.34 -13.50
CA LYS A 188 18.96 7.00 -14.92
C LYS A 188 17.68 6.30 -15.37
N GLN A 189 17.24 5.28 -14.65
CA GLN A 189 15.98 4.57 -14.95
C GLN A 189 14.78 5.52 -14.94
N HIS A 190 14.71 6.44 -13.98
CA HIS A 190 13.69 7.47 -13.94
C HIS A 190 13.74 8.38 -15.19
N ARG A 191 14.94 8.87 -15.58
CA ARG A 191 15.10 9.71 -16.78
C ARG A 191 14.70 8.96 -18.05
N VAL A 192 15.11 7.71 -18.21
CA VAL A 192 14.70 6.86 -19.34
C VAL A 192 13.18 6.72 -19.41
N ARG A 193 12.51 6.48 -18.27
CA ARG A 193 11.05 6.29 -18.24
C ARG A 193 10.26 7.58 -18.51
N HIS A 194 10.76 8.74 -18.09
CA HIS A 194 10.01 9.99 -18.14
C HIS A 194 10.48 10.98 -19.22
N GLN A 195 11.70 10.82 -19.74
CA GLN A 195 12.36 11.71 -20.70
C GLN A 195 13.21 10.89 -21.68
N ARG A 196 12.64 9.80 -22.22
CA ARG A 196 13.37 8.82 -23.02
C ARG A 196 14.13 9.46 -24.18
N ASP A 197 13.45 10.27 -24.98
CA ASP A 197 14.03 10.79 -26.22
C ASP A 197 15.16 11.79 -25.94
N ALA A 198 14.99 12.66 -24.94
CA ALA A 198 16.05 13.57 -24.49
C ALA A 198 17.24 12.82 -23.87
N TYR A 199 16.99 11.72 -23.16
CA TYR A 199 18.03 10.88 -22.61
C TYR A 199 18.84 10.16 -23.70
N LEU A 200 18.16 9.59 -24.72
CA LEU A 200 18.83 8.93 -25.84
C LEU A 200 19.66 9.93 -26.66
N ALA A 201 19.12 11.12 -26.96
CA ALA A 201 19.85 12.17 -27.66
C ALA A 201 21.13 12.61 -26.90
N ASP A 202 21.07 12.72 -25.57
CA ASP A 202 22.27 12.97 -24.74
C ASP A 202 23.30 11.84 -24.85
N GLN A 203 22.86 10.58 -24.87
CA GLN A 203 23.78 9.44 -25.03
C GLN A 203 24.41 9.42 -26.43
N GLU A 204 23.64 9.68 -27.48
CA GLU A 204 24.12 9.73 -28.86
C GLU A 204 25.14 10.87 -29.05
N ALA A 205 24.87 12.06 -28.51
CA ALA A 205 25.79 13.18 -28.55
C ALA A 205 27.12 12.87 -27.83
N ARG A 206 27.04 12.23 -26.66
CA ARG A 206 28.24 11.79 -25.91
C ARG A 206 29.03 10.71 -26.65
N TRP A 207 28.35 9.78 -27.31
CA TRP A 207 28.98 8.76 -28.14
C TRP A 207 29.72 9.36 -29.34
N ALA A 208 29.07 10.29 -30.06
CA ALA A 208 29.65 10.99 -31.19
C ALA A 208 30.87 11.84 -30.79
N ALA A 209 30.85 12.45 -29.60
CA ALA A 209 32.00 13.20 -29.06
C ALA A 209 33.20 12.30 -28.71
N LEU A 210 32.96 11.06 -28.29
CA LEU A 210 34.02 10.07 -28.00
C LEU A 210 34.56 9.39 -29.25
N HIS A 211 33.75 9.31 -30.32
CA HIS A 211 34.11 8.72 -31.60
C HIS A 211 33.74 9.69 -32.74
N PRO A 212 34.49 10.80 -32.90
CA PRO A 212 34.26 11.68 -34.02
C PRO A 212 34.47 10.89 -35.31
N ARG A 213 33.43 10.85 -36.16
CA ARG A 213 33.54 10.22 -37.48
C ARG A 213 34.56 11.03 -38.28
N THR A 214 35.73 10.42 -38.55
CA THR A 214 36.69 10.88 -39.56
C THR A 214 36.04 10.95 -40.93
#